data_AF-A0A5S9N8E9-F1
#
_entry.id   AF-A0A5S9N8E9-F1
#
_cell.length_a   1.000
_cell.length_b   1.000
_cell.length_c   1.000
_cell.angle_alpha   90.00
_cell.angle_beta   90.00
_cell.angle_gamma   90.00
#
_symmetry.space_group_name_H-M   'P 1'
#
loop_
_entity.id
_entity.type
_entity.pdbx_description
1 polymer ?
#
loop_
_entity_poly.entity_id
_entity_poly.type
_entity_poly.pdbx_seq_one_letter_code
_entity_poly.pdbx_strand_id
1 'polypeptide(L)'
;MVASSVSVIDGLYPNLEEVQGLRSYLGDGTAPAAGQPALVTILRDPFSRLVSHYDFWKTQIQDTGHYLWRKMHEQDWSLEQFALSPEMQNFYSQHFSQISIGRFAYIGISENIDESIRNCFDVIGLRSAMQTRHDNRKAGKDERTIDPGLRRAVEEFHAQDYLIYNYAVARFHSGAA
;
A
#
# COMPACT_ATOMS: atom_id res chain seq x y z
N MET A 1 17.94 -1.73 22.59
CA MET A 1 16.60 -1.21 22.25
C MET A 1 16.58 -1.14 20.73
N VAL A 2 16.05 -2.16 20.05
CA VAL A 2 16.20 -2.32 18.59
C VAL A 2 14.97 -1.74 17.93
N ALA A 3 15.15 -0.65 17.18
CA ALA A 3 14.11 -0.04 16.37
C ALA A 3 13.78 -0.99 15.21
N SER A 4 12.62 -1.65 15.28
CA SER A 4 12.05 -2.38 14.15
C SER A 4 11.24 -1.37 13.34
N SER A 5 11.74 -0.94 12.19
CA SER A 5 10.99 -0.04 11.31
C SER A 5 9.91 -0.80 10.56
N VAL A 6 8.66 -0.66 10.98
CA VAL A 6 7.49 -1.14 10.23
C VAL A 6 7.08 -0.02 9.27
N SER A 7 7.28 -0.22 7.97
CA SER A 7 6.75 0.69 6.94
C SER A 7 5.40 0.16 6.45
N VAL A 8 4.32 0.66 7.06
CA VAL A 8 2.98 0.48 6.49
C VAL A 8 2.84 1.51 5.37
N ILE A 9 2.86 1.05 4.11
CA ILE A 9 2.52 1.90 2.97
C ILE A 9 1.00 1.93 2.90
N ASP A 10 0.38 2.66 3.81
CA ASP A 10 -1.02 3.05 3.71
C ASP A 10 -1.09 4.57 3.66
N GLY A 11 -1.55 5.10 2.53
CA GLY A 11 -1.71 6.53 2.28
C GLY A 11 -2.88 7.16 3.04
N LEU A 12 -3.18 6.67 4.25
CA LEU A 12 -4.36 7.02 5.03
C LEU A 12 -4.07 7.48 6.46
N TYR A 13 -2.88 8.02 6.75
CA TYR A 13 -2.61 8.69 8.03
C TYR A 13 -1.77 9.96 7.86
N PRO A 14 -2.37 11.17 7.98
CA PRO A 14 -1.61 12.42 7.99
C PRO A 14 -0.96 12.76 9.35
N ASN A 15 -1.01 11.88 10.36
CA ASN A 15 -0.46 12.14 11.70
C ASN A 15 0.40 10.97 12.23
N LEU A 16 1.34 10.49 11.40
CA LEU A 16 2.55 9.85 11.89
C LEU A 16 3.71 10.69 11.38
N GLU A 17 4.04 11.75 12.14
CA GLU A 17 5.38 12.32 12.04
C GLU A 17 6.38 11.16 12.21
N GLU A 18 7.25 11.01 11.22
CA GLU A 18 8.41 10.11 11.19
C GLU A 18 8.16 8.59 11.11
N VAL A 19 7.80 8.11 9.92
CA VAL A 19 8.53 6.97 9.32
C VAL A 19 9.04 7.38 7.92
N GLN A 20 9.71 8.53 7.85
CA GLN A 20 10.68 8.80 6.79
C GLN A 20 11.89 7.91 7.04
N GLY A 21 11.98 6.80 6.30
CA GLY A 21 13.08 5.88 6.54
C GLY A 21 13.07 4.63 5.68
N LEU A 22 12.82 4.73 4.37
CA LEU A 22 13.32 3.72 3.43
C LEU A 22 14.85 3.87 3.32
N ARG A 23 15.57 3.69 4.44
CA ARG A 23 17.03 3.64 4.47
C ARG A 23 17.42 2.18 4.25
N SER A 24 17.51 1.84 2.97
CA SER A 24 18.37 0.82 2.36
C SER A 24 19.08 -0.13 3.33
N TYR A 25 18.57 -1.35 3.45
CA TYR A 25 19.42 -2.50 3.73
C TYR A 25 19.17 -3.60 2.69
N LEU A 26 20.22 -3.92 1.94
CA LEU A 26 20.32 -5.02 1.00
C LEU A 26 20.65 -6.30 1.79
N GLY A 27 19.89 -7.35 1.55
CA GLY A 27 19.92 -8.65 2.19
C GLY A 27 19.27 -9.64 1.23
N ASP A 28 19.83 -10.82 1.12
CA ASP A 28 19.69 -11.82 0.05
C ASP A 28 18.36 -12.60 0.02
N GLY A 29 17.34 -12.18 0.77
CA GLY A 29 16.02 -12.80 0.75
C GLY A 29 15.83 -13.97 1.71
N THR A 30 16.75 -14.20 2.65
CA THR A 30 16.51 -15.09 3.79
C THR A 30 15.75 -14.38 4.91
N ALA A 31 14.95 -15.13 5.69
CA ALA A 31 14.39 -14.63 6.95
C ALA A 31 15.52 -14.00 7.81
N PRO A 32 15.31 -12.79 8.36
CA PRO A 32 16.39 -12.09 9.06
C PRO A 32 16.88 -12.91 10.25
N ALA A 33 18.20 -13.03 10.40
CA ALA A 33 18.79 -13.54 11.62
C ALA A 33 18.35 -12.69 12.82
N ALA A 34 18.25 -13.29 14.00
CA ALA A 34 17.86 -12.58 15.22
C ALA A 34 18.68 -11.29 15.41
N GLY A 35 18.02 -10.13 15.33
CA GLY A 35 18.64 -8.81 15.43
C GLY A 35 18.77 -8.03 14.11
N GLN A 36 18.36 -8.56 12.96
CA GLN A 36 18.28 -7.82 11.69
C GLN A 36 16.87 -7.29 11.39
N PRO A 37 16.74 -6.13 10.72
CA PRO A 37 15.43 -5.58 10.34
C PRO A 37 14.74 -6.46 9.29
N ALA A 38 13.48 -6.82 9.56
CA ALA A 38 12.61 -7.51 8.61
C ALA A 38 11.88 -6.49 7.73
N LEU A 39 11.94 -6.64 6.41
CA LEU A 39 11.09 -5.87 5.50
C LEU A 39 9.71 -6.52 5.44
N VAL A 40 8.69 -5.76 5.83
CA VAL A 40 7.29 -6.18 5.75
C VAL A 40 6.47 -5.10 5.05
N THR A 41 5.45 -5.49 4.31
CA THR A 41 4.51 -4.55 3.68
C THR A 41 3.12 -5.16 3.57
N ILE A 42 2.11 -4.32 3.36
CA ILE A 42 0.73 -4.74 3.09
C ILE A 42 0.29 -3.97 1.85
N LEU A 43 -0.17 -4.69 0.82
CA LEU A 43 -0.63 -4.10 -0.43
C LEU A 43 -2.16 -4.11 -0.49
N ARG A 44 -2.70 -3.30 -1.39
CA ARG A 44 -4.14 -3.22 -1.69
C ARG A 44 -4.32 -3.38 -3.20
N ASP A 45 -5.49 -3.84 -3.61
CA ASP A 45 -5.87 -3.82 -5.02
C ASP A 45 -5.55 -2.43 -5.62
N PRO A 46 -4.81 -2.34 -6.74
CA PRO A 46 -4.37 -1.06 -7.29
C PRO A 46 -5.53 -0.10 -7.59
N PHE A 47 -6.68 -0.61 -8.04
CA PHE A 47 -7.86 0.20 -8.31
C PHE A 47 -8.49 0.70 -7.01
N SER A 48 -8.71 -0.18 -6.03
CA SER A 48 -9.22 0.20 -4.71
C SER A 48 -8.33 1.23 -4.01
N ARG A 49 -7.00 1.10 -4.15
CA ARG A 49 -6.03 2.08 -3.66
C ARG A 49 -6.21 3.44 -4.36
N LEU A 50 -6.36 3.47 -5.68
CA LEU A 50 -6.57 4.70 -6.44
C LEU A 50 -7.87 5.42 -6.04
N VAL A 51 -8.97 4.67 -5.91
CA VAL A 51 -10.26 5.22 -5.45
C VAL A 51 -10.12 5.85 -4.07
N SER A 52 -9.50 5.12 -3.14
CA SER A 52 -9.28 5.60 -1.77
C SER A 52 -8.38 6.84 -1.73
N HIS A 53 -7.34 6.89 -2.58
CA HIS A 53 -6.43 8.03 -2.68
C HIS A 53 -7.13 9.25 -3.28
N TYR A 54 -7.89 9.05 -4.35
CA TYR A 54 -8.71 10.10 -4.95
C TYR A 54 -9.71 10.69 -3.96
N ASP A 55 -10.50 9.86 -3.26
CA ASP A 55 -11.48 10.33 -2.29
C ASP A 55 -10.82 11.06 -1.11
N PHE A 56 -9.66 10.58 -0.66
CA PHE A 56 -8.86 11.27 0.36
C PHE A 56 -8.42 12.65 -0.12
N TRP A 57 -7.78 12.75 -1.28
CA TRP A 57 -7.33 14.04 -1.82
C TRP A 57 -8.48 14.98 -2.14
N LYS A 58 -9.61 14.48 -2.65
CA LYS A 58 -10.80 15.29 -2.96
C LYS A 58 -11.44 15.89 -1.70
N THR A 59 -11.39 15.17 -0.57
CA THR A 59 -12.01 15.62 0.70
C THR A 59 -11.06 16.42 1.59
N GLN A 60 -9.75 16.43 1.30
CA GLN A 60 -8.79 17.28 1.99
C GLN A 60 -9.00 18.75 1.60
N ILE A 61 -9.18 19.60 2.61
CA ILE A 61 -9.43 21.05 2.44
C ILE A 61 -8.12 21.85 2.45
N GLN A 62 -7.05 21.30 3.06
CA GLN A 62 -5.77 21.99 3.19
C GLN A 62 -4.84 21.63 2.04
N ASP A 63 -4.26 22.65 1.40
CA ASP A 63 -3.20 22.46 0.42
C ASP A 63 -2.01 21.75 1.06
N THR A 64 -1.68 20.60 0.51
CA THR A 64 -0.57 19.75 0.94
C THR A 64 0.78 20.25 0.40
N GLY A 65 0.78 21.29 -0.45
CA GLY A 65 1.94 21.75 -1.22
C GLY A 65 2.25 20.87 -2.43
N HIS A 66 1.63 19.69 -2.54
CA HIS A 66 1.87 18.72 -3.61
C HIS A 66 1.31 19.22 -4.94
N TYR A 67 2.14 19.29 -5.99
CA TYR A 67 1.73 19.87 -7.27
C TYR A 67 0.54 19.14 -7.91
N LEU A 68 0.51 17.80 -7.83
CA LEU A 68 -0.58 17.01 -8.40
C LEU A 68 -1.89 17.22 -7.64
N TRP A 69 -1.81 17.43 -6.32
CA TRP A 69 -2.98 17.74 -5.50
C TRP A 69 -3.57 19.09 -5.96
N ARG A 70 -2.73 20.12 -6.11
CA ARG A 70 -3.15 21.44 -6.63
C ARG A 70 -3.76 21.33 -8.02
N LYS A 71 -3.07 20.66 -8.95
CA LYS A 71 -3.54 20.42 -10.32
C LYS A 71 -4.91 19.73 -10.35
N MET A 72 -5.10 18.70 -9.52
CA MET A 72 -6.35 17.94 -9.39
C MET A 72 -7.51 18.83 -8.92
N HIS A 73 -7.28 19.70 -7.93
CA HIS A 73 -8.31 20.60 -7.40
C HIS A 73 -8.61 21.79 -8.30
N GLU A 74 -7.57 22.43 -8.85
CA GLU A 74 -7.70 23.57 -9.77
C GLU A 74 -8.46 23.20 -11.07
N GLN A 75 -8.28 21.96 -11.54
CA GLN A 75 -8.89 21.46 -12.77
C GLN A 75 -10.13 20.59 -12.52
N ASP A 76 -10.60 20.50 -11.28
CA ASP A 76 -11.74 19.67 -10.85
C ASP A 76 -11.71 18.25 -11.43
N TRP A 77 -10.59 17.55 -11.28
CA TRP A 77 -10.42 16.23 -11.86
C TRP A 77 -11.47 15.23 -11.37
N SER A 78 -11.92 14.39 -12.30
CA SER A 78 -12.67 13.16 -12.03
C SER A 78 -11.75 12.04 -11.53
N LEU A 79 -12.35 10.97 -11.00
CA LEU A 79 -11.60 9.75 -10.62
C LEU A 79 -10.83 9.17 -11.81
N GLU A 80 -11.44 9.16 -13.00
CA GLU A 80 -10.81 8.65 -14.22
C GLU A 80 -9.59 9.49 -14.61
N GLN A 81 -9.70 10.81 -14.61
CA GLN A 81 -8.57 11.70 -14.91
C GLN A 81 -7.43 11.52 -13.90
N PHE A 82 -7.76 11.35 -12.63
CA PHE A 82 -6.79 11.09 -11.58
C PHE A 82 -6.11 9.72 -11.76
N ALA A 83 -6.90 8.66 -11.91
CA ALA A 83 -6.42 7.29 -12.02
C ALA A 83 -5.55 7.09 -13.26
N LEU A 84 -5.97 7.63 -14.41
CA LEU A 84 -5.27 7.50 -15.69
C LEU A 84 -4.25 8.64 -15.93
N SER A 85 -3.84 9.36 -14.89
CA SER A 85 -2.79 10.37 -15.01
C SER A 85 -1.40 9.72 -15.05
N PRO A 86 -0.47 10.23 -15.87
CA PRO A 86 0.93 9.75 -15.89
C PRO A 86 1.58 9.77 -14.50
N GLU A 87 1.22 10.75 -13.68
CA GLU A 87 1.72 10.90 -12.32
C GLU A 87 1.33 9.75 -11.39
N MET A 88 0.15 9.13 -11.61
CA MET A 88 -0.36 8.02 -10.80
C MET A 88 0.00 6.64 -11.36
N GLN A 89 0.52 6.57 -12.58
CA GLN A 89 0.76 5.31 -13.29
C GLN A 89 1.80 4.44 -12.59
N ASN A 90 1.45 3.17 -12.34
CA ASN A 90 2.34 2.18 -11.73
C ASN A 90 3.03 2.64 -10.40
N PHE A 91 2.22 3.13 -9.46
CA PHE A 91 2.68 3.70 -8.20
C PHE A 91 3.49 2.72 -7.33
N TYR A 92 3.11 1.43 -7.31
CA TYR A 92 3.87 0.40 -6.60
C TYR A 92 5.20 0.13 -7.28
N SER A 93 5.25 0.05 -8.61
CA SER A 93 6.52 -0.19 -9.30
C SER A 93 7.51 0.97 -9.09
N GLN A 94 7.01 2.20 -9.00
CA GLN A 94 7.83 3.36 -8.64
C GLN A 94 8.42 3.21 -7.23
N HIS A 95 7.62 2.81 -6.24
CA HIS A 95 8.06 2.62 -4.85
C HIS A 95 9.01 1.42 -4.66
N PHE A 96 8.78 0.31 -5.36
CA PHE A 96 9.59 -0.90 -5.25
C PHE A 96 10.77 -0.94 -6.24
N SER A 97 11.00 0.12 -7.01
CA SER A 97 12.09 0.19 -8.00
C SER A 97 13.48 -0.11 -7.43
N GLN A 98 13.69 0.15 -6.13
CA GLN A 98 14.96 -0.09 -5.44
C GLN A 98 14.96 -1.34 -4.53
N ILE A 99 13.81 -1.99 -4.35
CA ILE A 99 13.66 -3.15 -3.46
C ILE A 99 12.84 -4.22 -4.19
N SER A 100 13.50 -5.32 -4.57
CA SER A 100 12.81 -6.47 -5.12
C SER A 100 11.74 -6.98 -4.15
N ILE A 101 10.53 -7.17 -4.66
CA ILE A 101 9.39 -7.66 -3.89
C ILE A 101 9.65 -9.03 -3.24
N GLY A 102 10.55 -9.83 -3.81
CA GLY A 102 10.97 -11.11 -3.22
C GLY A 102 11.77 -11.00 -1.93
N ARG A 103 12.25 -9.80 -1.57
CA ARG A 103 13.06 -9.56 -0.37
C ARG A 103 12.25 -9.28 0.89
N PHE A 104 10.94 -9.09 0.75
CA PHE A 104 10.06 -8.89 1.90
C PHE A 104 9.90 -10.20 2.65
N ALA A 105 10.20 -10.19 3.94
CA ALA A 105 9.95 -11.29 4.85
C ALA A 105 8.44 -11.57 4.98
N TYR A 106 7.61 -10.54 4.79
CA TYR A 106 6.17 -10.67 4.77
C TYR A 106 5.51 -9.67 3.81
N ILE A 107 4.50 -10.13 3.07
CA ILE A 107 3.62 -9.29 2.24
C ILE A 107 2.18 -9.66 2.56
N GLY A 108 1.44 -8.72 3.16
CA GLY A 108 0.00 -8.85 3.40
C GLY A 108 -0.85 -8.22 2.31
N ILE A 109 -2.15 -8.47 2.41
CA ILE A 109 -3.18 -7.81 1.58
C ILE A 109 -4.21 -7.10 2.46
N SER A 110 -4.62 -5.91 2.04
CA SER A 110 -5.55 -5.05 2.78
C SER A 110 -6.97 -5.63 2.83
N GLU A 111 -7.33 -6.43 1.82
CA GLU A 111 -8.60 -7.14 1.72
C GLU A 111 -8.77 -8.16 2.87
N ASN A 112 -7.65 -8.63 3.44
CA ASN A 112 -7.57 -9.50 4.60
C ASN A 112 -6.77 -8.84 5.74
N ILE A 113 -7.00 -7.56 6.02
CA ILE A 113 -6.11 -6.77 6.91
C ILE A 113 -5.88 -7.39 8.30
N ASP A 114 -6.91 -7.94 8.95
CA ASP A 114 -6.79 -8.55 10.29
C ASP A 114 -5.91 -9.80 10.27
N GLU A 115 -6.00 -10.61 9.23
CA GLU A 115 -5.11 -11.74 9.01
C GLU A 115 -3.71 -11.27 8.64
N SER A 116 -3.62 -10.23 7.80
CA SER A 116 -2.36 -9.66 7.36
C SER A 116 -1.52 -9.12 8.52
N ILE A 117 -2.16 -8.42 9.46
CA ILE A 117 -1.51 -7.88 10.65
C ILE A 117 -1.06 -9.03 11.59
N ARG A 118 -1.94 -10.01 11.83
CA ARG A 118 -1.60 -11.17 12.68
C ARG A 118 -0.41 -11.95 12.13
N ASN A 119 -0.43 -12.27 10.83
CA ASN A 119 0.66 -13.00 10.18
C ASN A 119 1.95 -12.18 10.14
N CYS A 120 1.86 -10.86 9.94
CA CYS A 120 3.01 -9.96 10.02
C CYS A 120 3.67 -10.03 11.41
N PHE A 121 2.89 -9.94 12.48
CA PHE A 121 3.39 -10.07 13.86
C PHE A 121 4.04 -11.42 14.15
N ASP A 122 3.51 -12.49 13.57
CA ASP A 122 4.13 -13.82 13.66
C ASP A 122 5.51 -13.84 13.00
N VAL A 123 5.64 -13.29 11.79
CA VAL A 123 6.90 -13.23 11.05
C VAL A 123 7.96 -12.40 11.79
N ILE A 124 7.58 -11.30 12.45
CA ILE A 124 8.52 -10.44 13.19
C ILE A 124 8.69 -10.82 14.67
N GLY A 125 8.08 -11.93 15.12
CA GLY A 125 8.25 -12.47 16.47
C GLY A 125 7.53 -11.71 17.59
N LEU A 126 6.46 -10.96 17.26
CA LEU A 126 5.69 -10.13 18.21
C LEU A 126 4.33 -10.73 18.63
N ARG A 127 4.15 -12.05 18.46
CA ARG A 127 2.90 -12.80 18.67
C ARG A 127 2.20 -12.59 20.03
N SER A 128 2.90 -12.12 21.06
CA SER A 128 2.33 -11.83 22.40
C SER A 128 1.78 -10.41 22.57
N ALA A 129 1.93 -9.54 21.58
CA ALA A 129 1.47 -8.15 21.63
C ALA A 129 0.21 -7.95 20.77
N MET A 130 -0.92 -7.75 21.44
CA MET A 130 -2.13 -7.05 20.97
C MET A 130 -3.28 -7.86 20.35
N GLN A 131 -4.48 -7.50 20.83
CA GLN A 131 -5.74 -7.63 20.09
C GLN A 131 -5.78 -6.52 19.04
N THR A 132 -6.01 -6.85 17.78
CA THR A 132 -6.28 -5.84 16.75
C THR A 132 -7.63 -5.19 17.06
N ARG A 133 -7.63 -3.88 17.34
CA ARG A 133 -8.86 -3.08 17.29
C ARG A 133 -9.01 -2.56 15.87
N HIS A 134 -9.89 -3.19 15.12
CA HIS A 134 -10.24 -2.74 13.78
C HIS A 134 -11.33 -1.67 13.88
N ASP A 135 -10.94 -0.40 13.96
CA ASP A 135 -11.85 0.74 13.77
C ASP A 135 -11.89 1.04 12.27
N ASN A 136 -12.72 0.28 11.55
CA ASN A 136 -12.93 0.38 10.12
C ASN A 136 -13.70 1.67 9.79
N ARG A 137 -13.03 2.84 9.84
CA ARG A 137 -13.73 4.13 9.91
C ARG A 137 -14.12 4.75 8.57
N LYS A 138 -13.87 4.09 7.44
CA LYS A 138 -14.41 4.53 6.14
C LYS A 138 -14.80 3.35 5.28
N ALA A 139 -16.10 3.13 5.10
CA ALA A 139 -16.58 2.49 3.90
C ALA A 139 -16.17 3.41 2.73
N GLY A 140 -15.17 2.99 1.94
CA GLY A 140 -14.90 3.64 0.66
C GLY A 140 -16.17 3.63 -0.20
N LYS A 141 -16.20 4.45 -1.26
CA LYS A 141 -17.26 4.30 -2.27
C LYS A 141 -17.39 2.83 -2.65
N ASP A 142 -18.63 2.35 -2.74
CA ASP A 142 -18.89 1.00 -3.22
C ASP A 142 -18.36 0.90 -4.65
N GLU A 143 -17.21 0.24 -4.83
CA GLU A 143 -16.55 0.12 -6.12
C GLU A 143 -17.44 -0.54 -7.17
N ARG A 144 -18.47 -1.30 -6.75
CA ARG A 144 -19.51 -1.87 -7.64
C ARG A 144 -20.36 -0.80 -8.33
N THR A 145 -20.34 0.44 -7.84
CA THR A 145 -21.05 1.58 -8.42
C THR A 145 -20.20 2.36 -9.43
N ILE A 146 -18.91 2.05 -9.53
CA ILE A 146 -17.99 2.68 -10.49
C ILE A 146 -18.09 1.95 -11.83
N ASP A 147 -18.00 2.70 -12.93
CA ASP A 147 -18.06 2.16 -14.28
C ASP A 147 -17.08 0.98 -14.47
N PRO A 148 -17.57 -0.23 -14.82
CA PRO A 148 -16.70 -1.36 -15.11
C PRO A 148 -15.69 -1.10 -16.23
N GLY A 149 -15.99 -0.19 -17.17
CA GLY A 149 -15.06 0.25 -18.21
C GLY A 149 -13.81 0.91 -17.63
N LEU A 150 -13.97 1.72 -16.59
CA LEU A 150 -12.87 2.39 -15.91
C LEU A 150 -11.94 1.39 -15.21
N ARG A 151 -12.48 0.35 -14.57
CA ARG A 151 -11.62 -0.66 -13.91
C ARG A 151 -10.70 -1.35 -14.91
N ARG A 152 -11.23 -1.74 -16.08
CA ARG A 152 -10.43 -2.36 -17.14
C ARG A 152 -9.34 -1.41 -17.66
N ALA A 153 -9.68 -0.14 -17.89
CA ALA A 153 -8.70 0.86 -18.32
C ALA A 153 -7.57 1.02 -17.27
N VAL A 154 -7.91 1.01 -15.98
CA VAL A 154 -6.92 1.07 -14.89
C VAL A 154 -6.06 -0.19 -14.82
N GLU A 155 -6.64 -1.39 -15.00
CA GLU A 155 -5.88 -2.64 -15.07
C GLU A 155 -4.82 -2.62 -16.17
N GLU A 156 -5.19 -2.16 -17.36
CA GLU A 156 -4.29 -2.03 -18.49
C GLU A 156 -3.23 -0.94 -18.26
N PHE A 157 -3.64 0.23 -17.78
CA PHE A 157 -2.76 1.38 -17.57
C PHE A 157 -1.76 1.15 -16.42
N HIS A 158 -2.15 0.39 -15.39
CA HIS A 158 -1.34 0.06 -14.20
C HIS A 158 -0.84 -1.40 -14.20
N ALA A 159 -0.58 -1.97 -15.37
CA ALA A 159 -0.22 -3.39 -15.50
C ALA A 159 0.94 -3.82 -14.58
N GLN A 160 1.93 -2.95 -14.34
CA GLN A 160 3.08 -3.29 -13.48
C GLN A 160 2.69 -3.36 -11.99
N ASP A 161 1.79 -2.49 -11.53
CA ASP A 161 1.24 -2.56 -10.17
C ASP A 161 0.43 -3.85 -10.00
N TYR A 162 -0.34 -4.25 -11.01
CA TYR A 162 -1.08 -5.51 -10.97
C TYR A 162 -0.18 -6.74 -10.98
N LEU A 163 0.96 -6.73 -11.67
CA LEU A 163 1.95 -7.81 -11.56
C LEU A 163 2.48 -7.95 -10.13
N ILE A 164 2.79 -6.83 -9.48
CA ILE A 164 3.25 -6.77 -8.08
C ILE A 164 2.16 -7.26 -7.13
N TYR A 165 0.94 -6.73 -7.28
CA TYR A 165 -0.19 -7.08 -6.43
C TYR A 165 -0.56 -8.57 -6.57
N ASN A 166 -0.62 -9.10 -7.80
CA ASN A 166 -0.94 -10.51 -8.04
C ASN A 166 0.13 -11.45 -7.45
N TYR A 167 1.41 -11.06 -7.50
CA TYR A 167 2.47 -11.79 -6.80
C TYR A 167 2.24 -11.80 -5.28
N ALA A 168 1.87 -10.66 -4.70
CA ALA A 168 1.59 -10.55 -3.27
C ALA A 168 0.38 -11.41 -2.84
N VAL A 169 -0.72 -11.37 -3.61
CA VAL A 169 -1.91 -12.20 -3.39
C VAL A 169 -1.55 -13.69 -3.45
N ALA A 170 -0.80 -14.12 -4.47
CA ALA A 170 -0.36 -15.50 -4.60
C ALA A 170 0.50 -15.93 -3.40
N ARG A 171 1.44 -15.08 -2.97
CA ARG A 171 2.28 -15.34 -1.79
C ARG A 171 1.43 -15.46 -0.52
N PHE A 172 0.52 -14.50 -0.29
CA PHE A 172 -0.38 -14.47 0.86
C PHE A 172 -1.20 -15.76 0.99
N HIS A 173 -1.79 -16.24 -0.10
CA HIS A 173 -2.60 -17.47 -0.07
C HIS A 173 -1.79 -18.77 -0.04
N SER A 174 -0.55 -18.75 -0.55
CA SER A 174 0.31 -19.94 -0.53
C SER A 174 0.85 -20.32 0.86
N GLY A 175 0.72 -19.43 1.86
CA GLY A 175 1.30 -19.64 3.20
C GLY A 175 2.83 -19.68 3.23
N ALA A 176 3.49 -19.32 2.12
CA ALA A 176 4.94 -19.31 2.01
C ALA A 176 5.52 -18.10 2.77
N ALA A 177 5.84 -18.34 4.04
CA ALA A 177 6.78 -17.53 4.82
C ALA A 177 8.21 -17.81 4.35
#